data_AF-A0A0H5CQ99-F1
#
_entry.id   AF-A0A0H5CQ99-F1
#
_cell.length_a   1.000
_cell.length_b   1.000
_cell.length_c   1.000
_cell.angle_alpha   90.00
_cell.angle_beta   90.00
_cell.angle_gamma   90.00
#
_symmetry.space_group_name_H-M   'P 1'
#
loop_
_entity.id
_entity.type
_entity.pdbx_description
1 polymer ?
#
loop_
_entity_poly.entity_id
_entity_poly.type
_entity_poly.pdbx_seq_one_letter_code
_entity_poly.pdbx_strand_id
1 'polypeptide(L)'
;MSSRGDLRRGRPTRTPRQRILVYCEGENTEPEYFRGLKKYLRAIPVDIVTCDIKGIGCDPLKIVKEAEIAWARDRRKNGAECYDAVWCVVDHDDHPSLRSAVEYAARAGIGVVVSTPCFEYWLLLHFDDHRAHVRQSEVTRSLRRHLRG
;
A
#
# COMPACT_ATOMS: atom_id res chain seq x y z
N MET A 1 3.35 -45.82 -40.42
CA MET A 1 3.87 -44.43 -40.42
C MET A 1 2.93 -43.59 -39.57
N SER A 2 3.28 -43.31 -38.31
CA SER A 2 2.42 -42.54 -37.39
C SER A 2 2.97 -41.11 -37.27
N SER A 3 2.13 -40.14 -37.63
CA SER A 3 2.42 -38.70 -37.57
C SER A 3 2.55 -38.25 -36.12
N ARG A 4 3.74 -37.77 -35.73
CA ARG A 4 3.98 -37.09 -34.45
C ARG A 4 3.30 -35.71 -34.53
N GLY A 5 2.21 -35.55 -33.78
CA GLY A 5 1.56 -34.25 -33.59
C GLY A 5 2.53 -33.24 -32.96
N ASP A 6 2.81 -32.16 -33.69
CA ASP A 6 3.67 -31.06 -33.27
C ASP A 6 2.96 -30.24 -32.18
N LEU A 7 3.20 -30.57 -30.90
CA LEU A 7 2.68 -29.82 -29.75
C LEU A 7 3.50 -28.54 -29.54
N ARG A 8 3.38 -27.60 -30.49
CA ARG A 8 3.91 -26.24 -30.30
C ARG A 8 3.07 -25.52 -29.25
N ARG A 9 3.60 -25.46 -28.03
CA ARG A 9 3.02 -24.67 -26.94
C ARG A 9 2.97 -23.20 -27.39
N GLY A 10 1.77 -22.65 -27.53
CA GLY A 10 1.57 -21.24 -27.87
C GLY A 10 2.36 -20.35 -26.90
N ARG A 11 3.05 -19.34 -27.44
CA ARG A 11 3.84 -18.38 -26.65
C ARG A 11 2.93 -17.80 -25.55
N PRO A 12 3.32 -17.80 -24.27
CA PRO A 12 2.47 -17.26 -23.22
C PRO A 12 2.20 -15.78 -23.53
N THR A 13 0.92 -15.44 -23.75
CA THR A 13 0.43 -14.11 -24.16
C THR A 13 0.09 -13.21 -22.98
N ARG A 14 0.28 -13.67 -21.74
CA ARG A 14 -0.15 -12.93 -20.56
C ARG A 14 0.88 -11.87 -20.20
N THR A 15 0.50 -10.60 -20.33
CA THR A 15 1.28 -9.47 -19.80
C THR A 15 1.56 -9.70 -18.32
N PRO A 16 2.82 -9.59 -17.86
CA PRO A 16 3.14 -9.71 -16.45
C PRO A 16 2.32 -8.69 -15.65
N ARG A 17 1.80 -9.12 -14.49
CA ARG A 17 1.05 -8.23 -13.59
C ARG A 17 2.03 -7.24 -12.95
N GLN A 18 1.65 -5.96 -12.88
CA GLN A 18 2.46 -4.93 -12.24
C GLN A 18 2.74 -5.27 -10.78
N ARG A 19 4.02 -5.24 -10.39
CA ARG A 19 4.49 -5.43 -9.03
C ARG A 19 4.48 -4.10 -8.28
N ILE A 20 3.83 -4.07 -7.13
CA ILE A 20 3.62 -2.83 -6.37
C ILE A 20 4.18 -3.02 -4.96
N LEU A 21 4.94 -2.05 -4.49
CA LEU A 21 5.38 -1.96 -3.11
C LEU A 21 4.54 -0.92 -2.36
N VAL A 22 3.93 -1.31 -1.24
CA VAL A 22 3.13 -0.41 -0.41
C VAL A 22 3.80 -0.24 0.95
N TYR A 23 4.11 0.99 1.31
CA TYR A 23 4.55 1.39 2.64
C TYR A 23 3.35 1.94 3.41
N CYS A 24 3.13 1.41 4.61
CA CYS A 24 2.11 1.88 5.53
C CYS A 24 2.75 2.64 6.70
N GLU A 25 2.11 3.72 7.12
CA GLU A 25 2.50 4.50 8.30
C GLU A 25 2.23 3.70 9.58
N GLY A 26 1.04 3.12 9.70
CA GLY A 26 0.65 2.25 10.80
C GLY A 26 1.15 0.81 10.67
N GLU A 27 1.29 0.14 11.82
CA GLU A 27 1.78 -1.25 11.89
C GLU A 27 0.69 -2.31 11.76
N ASN A 28 -0.56 -1.96 12.11
CA ASN A 28 -1.65 -2.93 12.28
C ASN A 28 -2.76 -2.75 11.24
N THR A 29 -3.52 -1.65 11.31
CA THR A 29 -4.76 -1.49 10.54
C THR A 29 -4.53 -1.48 9.02
N GLU A 30 -3.68 -0.57 8.51
CA GLU A 30 -3.41 -0.47 7.07
C GLU A 30 -2.78 -1.76 6.50
N PRO A 31 -1.71 -2.32 7.13
CA PRO A 31 -1.05 -3.49 6.57
C PRO A 31 -1.96 -4.72 6.57
N GLU A 32 -2.78 -4.91 7.61
CA GLU A 32 -3.77 -6.00 7.65
C GLU A 32 -4.84 -5.84 6.55
N TYR A 33 -5.33 -4.62 6.35
CA TYR A 33 -6.27 -4.33 5.27
C TYR A 33 -5.68 -4.69 3.90
N PHE A 34 -4.49 -4.20 3.57
CA PHE A 34 -3.87 -4.48 2.27
C PHE A 34 -3.51 -5.96 2.11
N ARG A 35 -3.11 -6.66 3.19
CA ARG A 35 -2.88 -8.12 3.15
C ARG A 35 -4.18 -8.86 2.89
N GLY A 36 -5.29 -8.44 3.51
CA GLY A 36 -6.63 -8.97 3.26
C GLY A 36 -7.07 -8.72 1.82
N LEU A 37 -6.88 -7.50 1.31
CA LEU A 37 -7.19 -7.13 -0.07
C LEU A 37 -6.36 -7.94 -1.07
N LYS A 38 -5.06 -8.14 -0.81
CA LYS A 38 -4.17 -9.01 -1.62
C LYS A 38 -4.71 -10.45 -1.71
N LYS A 39 -5.20 -11.00 -0.59
CA LYS A 39 -5.83 -12.33 -0.53
C LYS A 39 -7.15 -12.34 -1.33
N TYR A 40 -8.00 -11.34 -1.12
CA TYR A 40 -9.30 -11.22 -1.79
C TYR A 40 -9.18 -11.11 -3.32
N LEU A 41 -8.25 -10.28 -3.81
CA LEU A 41 -8.04 -10.02 -5.24
C LEU A 41 -7.24 -11.12 -5.97
N ARG A 42 -6.85 -12.20 -5.27
CA ARG A 42 -6.17 -13.39 -5.82
C ARG A 42 -4.95 -13.05 -6.70
N ALA A 43 -3.84 -12.78 -6.01
CA ALA A 43 -2.49 -12.69 -6.58
C ALA A 43 -2.21 -11.46 -7.45
N ILE A 44 -2.57 -10.27 -6.97
CA ILE A 44 -1.85 -9.05 -7.39
C ILE A 44 -0.47 -9.13 -6.71
N PRO A 45 0.64 -8.95 -7.45
CA PRO A 45 1.97 -9.02 -6.87
C PRO A 45 2.28 -7.72 -6.09
N VAL A 46 1.57 -7.52 -5.00
CA VAL A 46 1.73 -6.38 -4.08
C VAL A 46 2.53 -6.85 -2.88
N ASP A 47 3.65 -6.21 -2.59
CA ASP A 47 4.40 -6.44 -1.36
C ASP A 47 4.14 -5.27 -0.40
N ILE A 48 3.87 -5.59 0.87
CA ILE A 48 3.39 -4.65 1.87
C ILE A 48 4.45 -4.57 2.96
N VAL A 49 5.00 -3.38 3.16
CA VAL A 49 6.02 -3.06 4.15
C VAL A 49 5.42 -2.11 5.17
N THR A 50 5.68 -2.40 6.43
CA THR A 50 5.31 -1.55 7.55
C THR A 50 6.54 -0.79 8.01
N CYS A 51 6.38 0.48 8.34
CA CYS A 51 7.44 1.22 9.01
C CYS A 51 7.47 0.82 10.50
N ASP A 52 8.37 -0.10 10.88
CA ASP A 52 8.73 -0.34 12.29
C ASP A 52 9.63 0.83 12.76
N ILE A 53 9.08 2.04 12.80
CA ILE A 53 9.79 3.21 13.32
C ILE A 53 9.45 3.31 14.80
N LYS A 54 10.08 2.43 15.60
CA LYS A 54 9.98 2.50 17.06
C LYS A 54 10.42 3.88 17.56
N GLY A 55 9.49 4.60 18.17
CA GLY A 55 9.79 5.50 19.30
C GLY A 55 9.47 6.98 19.14
N ILE A 56 9.24 7.49 17.93
CA ILE A 56 8.84 8.89 17.71
C ILE A 56 8.03 8.85 16.42
N GLY A 57 6.80 9.40 16.43
CA GLY A 57 5.79 9.27 15.36
C GLY A 57 6.34 9.13 13.93
N CYS A 58 5.70 8.28 13.13
CA CYS A 58 6.09 8.00 11.76
C CYS A 58 5.95 9.25 10.88
N ASP A 59 6.99 10.08 10.82
CA ASP A 59 7.05 11.23 9.92
C ASP A 59 6.76 10.80 8.46
N PRO A 60 5.69 11.32 7.81
CA PRO A 60 5.37 11.02 6.42
C PRO A 60 6.56 11.13 5.46
N LEU A 61 7.45 12.11 5.68
CA LEU A 61 8.64 12.31 4.84
C LEU A 61 9.65 11.18 5.02
N LYS A 62 9.77 10.63 6.24
CA LYS A 62 10.66 9.51 6.53
C LYS A 62 10.18 8.25 5.83
N ILE A 63 8.87 7.98 5.83
CA ILE A 63 8.28 6.84 5.11
C ILE A 63 8.62 6.92 3.62
N VAL A 64 8.41 8.08 3.00
CA VAL A 64 8.70 8.26 1.57
C VAL A 64 10.19 8.05 1.25
N LYS A 65 11.09 8.56 2.10
CA LYS A 65 12.54 8.35 1.94
C LYS A 65 12.95 6.88 2.06
N GLU A 66 12.41 6.16 3.03
CA GLU A 66 12.68 4.73 3.18
C GLU A 66 12.14 3.94 1.98
N ALA A 67 10.96 4.30 1.48
CA ALA A 67 10.37 3.71 0.29
C ALA A 67 11.25 3.94 -0.96
N GLU A 68 11.79 5.15 -1.13
CA GLU A 68 12.74 5.45 -2.20
C GLU A 68 14.03 4.62 -2.11
N ILE A 69 14.63 4.53 -0.91
CA ILE A 69 15.83 3.73 -0.69
C ILE A 69 15.57 2.26 -1.02
N ALA A 70 14.44 1.71 -0.58
CA ALA A 70 14.05 0.35 -0.89
C ALA A 70 13.84 0.13 -2.39
N TRP A 71 13.17 1.06 -3.07
CA TRP A 71 12.96 0.98 -4.52
C TRP A 71 14.26 1.06 -5.31
N ALA A 72 15.16 1.96 -4.93
CA ALA A 72 16.47 2.09 -5.55
C ALA A 72 17.33 0.82 -5.35
N ARG A 73 17.27 0.19 -4.18
CA ARG A 73 17.93 -1.10 -3.92
C ARG A 73 17.34 -2.23 -4.75
N ASP A 74 16.01 -2.24 -4.89
CA ASP A 74 15.29 -3.23 -5.68
C ASP A 74 15.67 -3.14 -7.17
N ARG A 75 15.66 -1.93 -7.74
CA ARG A 75 16.08 -1.67 -9.14
C ARG A 75 17.52 -2.08 -9.46
N ARG A 76 18.41 -2.14 -8.47
CA ARG A 76 19.81 -2.59 -8.65
C ARG A 76 19.95 -4.11 -8.72
N LYS A 77 18.94 -4.86 -8.27
CA LYS A 77 18.92 -6.32 -8.43
C LYS A 77 18.56 -6.59 -9.89
N ASN A 78 19.57 -6.80 -10.74
CA ASN A 78 19.42 -7.02 -12.19
C ASN A 78 18.53 -8.24 -12.52
N GLY A 79 17.21 -8.08 -12.50
CA GLY A 79 16.25 -9.16 -12.77
C GLY A 79 14.84 -8.65 -13.09
N ALA A 80 14.02 -9.52 -13.68
CA ALA A 80 12.63 -9.27 -14.10
C ALA A 80 11.62 -9.10 -12.93
N GLU A 81 12.12 -8.87 -11.73
CA GLU A 81 11.36 -8.80 -10.47
C GLU A 81 11.60 -7.45 -9.77
N CYS A 82 11.68 -6.35 -10.52
CA CYS A 82 11.63 -5.03 -9.90
C CYS A 82 10.18 -4.65 -9.58
N TYR A 83 9.97 -3.74 -8.63
CA TYR A 83 8.68 -3.07 -8.46
C TYR A 83 8.44 -2.05 -9.57
N ASP A 84 7.27 -2.13 -10.20
CA ASP A 84 6.80 -1.19 -11.21
C ASP A 84 6.32 0.12 -10.58
N ALA A 85 5.78 0.05 -9.36
CA ALA A 85 5.28 1.20 -8.62
C ALA A 85 5.51 1.06 -7.12
N VAL A 86 5.69 2.20 -6.45
CA VAL A 86 5.80 2.29 -5.00
C VAL A 86 4.80 3.32 -4.49
N TRP A 87 4.08 2.96 -3.43
CA TRP A 87 3.07 3.79 -2.80
C TRP A 87 3.34 3.90 -1.30
N CYS A 88 3.14 5.09 -0.74
CA CYS A 88 3.12 5.33 0.70
C CYS A 88 1.70 5.69 1.12
N VAL A 89 1.18 5.02 2.13
CA VAL A 89 -0.09 5.33 2.80
C VAL A 89 0.27 6.04 4.09
N VAL A 90 -0.24 7.26 4.24
CA VAL A 90 0.03 8.13 5.39
C VAL A 90 -1.29 8.70 5.89
N ASP A 91 -1.44 8.80 7.21
CA ASP A 91 -2.61 9.42 7.79
C ASP A 91 -2.56 10.94 7.64
N HIS A 92 -3.74 11.57 7.52
CA HIS A 92 -3.85 13.02 7.62
C HIS A 92 -3.83 13.41 9.10
N ASP A 93 -2.70 13.27 9.77
CA ASP A 93 -2.44 14.07 10.95
C ASP A 93 -1.96 15.48 10.51
N ASP A 94 -2.10 16.50 11.35
CA ASP A 94 -1.60 17.85 11.06
C ASP A 94 -0.06 17.89 11.15
N HIS A 95 0.62 16.84 10.70
CA HIS A 95 2.06 16.74 10.76
C HIS A 95 2.67 17.72 9.76
N PRO A 96 3.57 18.61 10.21
CA PRO A 96 4.10 19.69 9.39
C PRO A 96 4.87 19.19 8.16
N SER A 97 5.31 17.94 8.16
CA SER A 97 6.06 17.32 7.06
C SER A 97 5.20 16.70 5.96
N LEU A 98 3.87 16.55 6.13
CA LEU A 98 3.01 15.87 5.14
C LEU A 98 3.12 16.52 3.75
N ARG A 99 3.08 17.86 3.70
CA ARG A 99 3.28 18.61 2.45
C ARG A 99 4.63 18.29 1.81
N SER A 100 5.70 18.36 2.61
CA SER A 100 7.05 18.07 2.13
C SER A 100 7.20 16.62 1.68
N ALA A 101 6.51 15.68 2.32
CA ALA A 101 6.48 14.27 1.94
C ALA A 101 5.83 14.08 0.57
N VAL A 102 4.67 14.69 0.33
CA VAL A 102 3.98 14.65 -0.97
C VAL A 102 4.83 15.25 -2.09
N GLU A 103 5.43 16.43 -1.84
CA GLU A 103 6.32 17.08 -2.81
C GLU A 103 7.60 16.26 -3.09
N TYR A 104 8.16 15.62 -2.06
CA TYR A 104 9.29 14.73 -2.20
C TYR A 104 8.91 13.47 -3.01
N ALA A 105 7.80 12.83 -2.67
CA ALA A 105 7.32 11.62 -3.33
C ALA A 105 7.06 11.85 -4.82
N ALA A 106 6.41 12.97 -5.16
CA ALA A 106 6.15 13.35 -6.54
C ALA A 106 7.45 13.46 -7.36
N ARG A 107 8.51 14.04 -6.79
CA ARG A 107 9.82 14.14 -7.42
C ARG A 107 10.52 12.77 -7.55
N ALA A 108 10.31 11.88 -6.58
CA ALA A 108 10.86 10.52 -6.59
C ALA A 108 10.05 9.54 -7.47
N GLY A 109 8.89 9.94 -8.00
CA GLY A 109 7.99 9.05 -8.74
C GLY A 109 7.26 8.04 -7.84
N ILE A 110 7.12 8.36 -6.55
CA ILE A 110 6.42 7.55 -5.55
C ILE A 110 5.01 8.11 -5.37
N GLY A 111 4.01 7.23 -5.36
CA GLY A 111 2.63 7.61 -5.08
C GLY A 111 2.40 7.80 -3.58
N VAL A 112 1.59 8.79 -3.20
CA VAL A 112 1.17 8.98 -1.80
C VAL A 112 -0.35 8.93 -1.73
N VAL A 113 -0.87 8.11 -0.83
CA VAL A 113 -2.27 8.06 -0.44
C VAL A 113 -2.36 8.66 0.95
N VAL A 114 -3.16 9.72 1.08
CA VAL A 114 -3.43 10.36 2.36
C VAL A 114 -4.79 9.90 2.87
N SER A 115 -4.85 9.22 4.01
CA SER A 115 -6.10 8.79 4.66
C SER A 115 -6.67 9.92 5.51
N THR A 116 -7.68 10.63 5.00
CA THR A 116 -8.30 11.76 5.69
C THR A 116 -9.65 11.38 6.32
N PRO A 117 -9.87 11.64 7.63
CA PRO A 117 -8.91 12.14 8.63
C PRO A 117 -7.93 11.09 9.15
N CYS A 118 -8.22 9.80 8.99
CA CYS A 118 -7.34 8.68 9.34
C CYS A 118 -7.80 7.41 8.60
N PHE A 119 -6.99 6.37 8.60
CA PHE A 119 -7.29 5.14 7.88
C PHE A 119 -8.52 4.41 8.44
N GLU A 120 -8.73 4.43 9.76
CA GLU A 120 -9.93 3.83 10.37
C GLU A 120 -11.23 4.46 9.86
N TYR A 121 -11.20 5.75 9.49
CA TYR A 121 -12.39 6.42 8.94
C TYR A 121 -12.71 5.90 7.56
N TRP A 122 -11.68 5.74 6.73
CA TRP A 122 -11.85 5.14 5.41
C TRP A 122 -12.40 3.71 5.49
N LEU A 123 -11.93 2.91 6.46
CA LEU A 123 -12.50 1.58 6.71
C LEU A 123 -13.96 1.63 7.19
N LEU A 124 -14.30 2.57 8.07
CA LEU A 124 -15.66 2.71 8.57
C LEU A 124 -16.66 3.00 7.43
N LEU A 125 -16.25 3.81 6.45
CA LEU A 125 -17.06 4.11 5.27
C LEU A 125 -17.36 2.90 4.37
N HIS A 126 -16.65 1.79 4.54
CA HIS A 126 -17.00 0.53 3.86
C HIS A 126 -18.20 -0.19 4.52
N PHE A 127 -18.57 0.19 5.75
CA PHE A 127 -19.65 -0.44 6.51
C PHE A 127 -20.86 0.47 6.72
N ASP A 128 -20.66 1.78 6.85
CA ASP A 128 -21.72 2.74 7.15
C ASP A 128 -21.51 4.07 6.41
N ASP A 129 -22.59 4.72 6.01
CA ASP A 129 -22.55 6.07 5.42
C ASP A 129 -22.43 7.08 6.57
N HIS A 130 -21.20 7.54 6.84
CA HIS A 130 -20.92 8.57 7.83
C HIS A 130 -20.73 9.94 7.17
N ARG A 131 -21.68 10.84 7.43
CA ARG A 131 -21.70 12.23 6.90
C ARG A 131 -21.48 13.32 7.95
N ALA A 132 -21.43 12.96 9.23
CA ALA A 132 -21.19 13.89 10.31
C ALA A 132 -19.68 14.16 10.46
N HIS A 133 -19.31 15.30 11.05
CA HIS A 133 -17.92 15.51 11.47
C HIS A 133 -17.63 14.62 12.68
N VAL A 134 -16.68 13.69 12.54
CA VAL A 134 -16.37 12.67 13.56
C VAL A 134 -14.92 12.82 14.01
N ARG A 135 -14.69 12.78 15.33
CA ARG A 135 -13.33 12.74 15.88
C ARG A 135 -12.74 11.34 15.71
N GLN A 136 -11.42 11.23 15.54
CA GLN A 136 -10.74 9.93 15.37
C GLN A 136 -11.13 8.89 16.44
N SER A 137 -11.25 9.31 17.71
CA SER A 137 -11.64 8.41 18.81
C SER A 137 -13.06 7.84 18.68
N GLU A 138 -13.98 8.57 18.05
CA GLU A 138 -15.34 8.12 17.77
C GLU A 138 -15.37 7.18 16.57
N VAL A 139 -14.54 7.45 15.54
CA VAL A 139 -14.35 6.57 14.39
C VAL A 139 -13.88 5.19 14.84
N THR A 140 -12.83 5.12 15.65
CA THR A 140 -12.31 3.84 16.16
C THR A 140 -13.39 3.07 16.94
N ARG A 141 -14.18 3.76 17.76
CA ARG A 141 -15.28 3.14 18.51
C ARG A 141 -16.36 2.59 17.58
N SER A 142 -16.76 3.36 16.57
CA SER A 142 -17.75 2.92 15.58
C SER A 142 -17.25 1.73 14.78
N LEU A 143 -16.01 1.78 14.28
CA LEU A 143 -15.40 0.70 13.50
C LEU A 143 -15.33 -0.61 14.29
N ARG A 144 -15.00 -0.56 15.59
CA ARG A 144 -15.01 -1.74 16.47
C ARG A 144 -16.36 -2.45 16.58
N ARG A 145 -17.49 -1.77 16.27
CA ARG A 145 -18.81 -2.43 16.22
C ARG A 145 -18.98 -3.33 15.00
N HIS A 146 -18.22 -3.07 13.93
CA HIS A 146 -18.27 -3.83 12.67
C HIS A 146 -17.16 -4.88 12.60
N LEU A 147 -16.00 -4.59 13.19
CA LEU A 147 -14.88 -5.54 13.28
C LEU A 147 -15.14 -6.52 14.43
N ARG A 148 -15.72 -7.68 14.12
CA ARG A 148 -15.77 -8.81 15.07
C ARG A 148 -14.34 -9.30 15.31
N GLY A 149 -13.95 -9.42 16.58
CA GLY A 149 -12.69 -10.05 17.00
C GLY A 149 -12.63 -11.52 16.64
#